data_AF-A0A5S3UHF5-F1
#
_entry.id   AF-A0A5S3UHF5-F1
#
_cell.length_a   1.000
_cell.length_b   1.000
_cell.length_c   1.000
_cell.angle_alpha   90.00
_cell.angle_beta   90.00
_cell.angle_gamma   90.00
#
_symmetry.space_group_name_H-M   'P 1'
#
loop_
_entity.id
_entity.type
_entity.pdbx_description
1 polymer ?
#
loop_
_entity_poly.entity_id
_entity_poly.type
_entity_poly.pdbx_seq_one_letter_code
_entity_poly.pdbx_strand_id
1 'polypeptide(L)'
;MSLLDDFIQFRDEKLKLAEDYDQAGSHEMAYVALWSVTEHTVKKVEEQRKTLELKARIIEWHQYFENEEEKKRPSPIKSFVCETKSIPQTRLIEKLLGSIPAISKLLQTSQKGISGKYRDKRNAIAHHAEKFKNESVYQDYKNTALAAIEELGIKLKEKEL
;
A
#
# COMPACT_ATOMS: atom_id res chain seq x y z
N MET A 1 -6.33 13.45 -10.83
CA MET A 1 -7.03 12.53 -9.91
C MET A 1 -6.17 12.44 -8.66
N SER A 2 -6.71 12.78 -7.49
CA SER A 2 -5.96 12.67 -6.22
C SER A 2 -5.71 11.20 -5.87
N LEU A 3 -4.80 10.93 -4.93
CA LEU A 3 -4.58 9.54 -4.48
C LEU A 3 -5.84 8.98 -3.80
N LEU A 4 -6.58 9.82 -3.07
CA LEU A 4 -7.86 9.47 -2.48
C LEU A 4 -8.91 9.12 -3.55
N ASP A 5 -9.00 9.87 -4.65
CA ASP A 5 -9.94 9.57 -5.73
C ASP A 5 -9.61 8.23 -6.40
N ASP A 6 -8.33 7.99 -6.72
CA ASP A 6 -7.84 6.72 -7.28
C ASP A 6 -8.13 5.55 -6.33
N PHE A 7 -7.89 5.75 -5.03
CA PHE A 7 -8.22 4.77 -4.00
C PHE A 7 -9.71 4.47 -3.94
N ILE A 8 -10.58 5.49 -3.90
CA ILE A 8 -12.04 5.30 -3.80
C ILE A 8 -12.54 4.51 -5.01
N GLN A 9 -12.15 4.92 -6.22
CA GLN A 9 -12.56 4.23 -7.44
C GLN A 9 -12.08 2.77 -7.43
N PHE A 10 -10.79 2.54 -7.19
CA PHE A 10 -10.23 1.19 -7.21
C PHE A 10 -10.79 0.30 -6.09
N ARG A 11 -10.99 0.86 -4.89
CA ARG A 11 -11.64 0.17 -3.77
C ARG A 11 -13.04 -0.29 -4.15
N ASP A 12 -13.86 0.59 -4.69
CA ASP A 12 -15.26 0.27 -4.98
C ASP A 12 -15.38 -0.80 -6.08
N GLU A 13 -14.53 -0.70 -7.11
CA GLU A 13 -14.39 -1.74 -8.15
C GLU A 13 -14.01 -3.10 -7.55
N LYS A 14 -13.03 -3.14 -6.63
CA LYS A 14 -12.55 -4.39 -6.03
C LYS A 14 -13.47 -4.95 -4.94
N LEU A 15 -14.17 -4.10 -4.21
CA LEU A 15 -15.19 -4.54 -3.24
C LEU A 15 -16.35 -5.23 -3.96
N LYS A 16 -16.83 -4.63 -5.05
CA LYS A 16 -17.87 -5.25 -5.88
C LYS A 16 -17.38 -6.58 -6.46
N LEU A 17 -16.18 -6.60 -7.02
CA LEU A 17 -15.60 -7.84 -7.56
C LEU A 17 -15.44 -8.93 -6.49
N ALA A 18 -15.06 -8.56 -5.26
CA ALA A 18 -14.97 -9.50 -4.15
C ALA A 18 -16.34 -10.07 -3.75
N GLU A 19 -17.39 -9.24 -3.77
CA GLU A 19 -18.76 -9.67 -3.54
C GLU A 19 -19.24 -10.64 -4.62
N ASP A 20 -19.00 -10.33 -5.90
CA ASP A 20 -19.33 -11.22 -7.02
C ASP A 20 -18.65 -12.60 -6.86
N TYR A 21 -17.38 -12.61 -6.45
CA TYR A 21 -16.67 -13.87 -6.16
C TYR A 21 -17.25 -14.62 -4.95
N ASP A 22 -17.62 -13.92 -3.89
CA ASP A 22 -18.26 -14.54 -2.73
C ASP A 22 -19.60 -15.19 -3.09
N GLN A 23 -20.43 -14.51 -3.88
CA GLN A 23 -21.71 -15.05 -4.36
C GLN A 23 -21.52 -16.28 -5.24
N ALA A 24 -20.41 -16.33 -5.99
CA ALA A 24 -20.02 -17.51 -6.78
C ALA A 24 -19.31 -18.61 -5.95
N GLY A 25 -19.13 -18.43 -4.63
CA GLY A 25 -18.45 -19.39 -3.75
C GLY A 25 -16.92 -19.43 -3.93
N SER A 26 -16.33 -18.39 -4.54
CA SER A 26 -14.89 -18.27 -4.79
C SER A 26 -14.20 -17.38 -3.76
N HIS A 27 -14.13 -17.86 -2.51
CA HIS A 27 -13.57 -17.10 -1.39
C HIS A 27 -12.09 -16.72 -1.58
N GLU A 28 -11.31 -17.55 -2.26
CA GLU A 28 -9.92 -17.27 -2.59
C GLU A 28 -9.78 -16.03 -3.48
N MET A 29 -10.62 -15.93 -4.50
CA MET A 29 -10.61 -14.79 -5.43
C MET A 29 -11.20 -13.55 -4.80
N ALA A 30 -12.23 -13.69 -3.95
CA ALA A 30 -12.74 -12.60 -3.13
C ALA A 30 -11.63 -12.01 -2.24
N TYR A 31 -10.88 -12.86 -1.54
CA TYR A 31 -9.75 -12.41 -0.71
C TYR A 31 -8.65 -11.72 -1.53
N VAL A 32 -8.28 -12.27 -2.69
CA VAL A 32 -7.26 -11.64 -3.57
C VAL A 32 -7.74 -10.29 -4.11
N ALA A 33 -9.03 -10.15 -4.46
CA ALA A 33 -9.60 -8.90 -4.90
C ALA A 33 -9.50 -7.83 -3.79
N LEU A 34 -9.90 -8.15 -2.55
CA LEU A 34 -9.75 -7.25 -1.41
C LEU A 34 -8.29 -6.87 -1.16
N TRP A 35 -7.39 -7.87 -1.14
CA TRP A 35 -5.96 -7.64 -0.93
C TRP A 35 -5.36 -6.67 -1.94
N SER A 36 -5.80 -6.77 -3.21
CA SER A 36 -5.27 -5.94 -4.29
C SER A 36 -5.46 -4.44 -4.04
N VAL A 37 -6.53 -4.05 -3.32
CA VAL A 37 -6.77 -2.66 -2.91
C VAL A 37 -5.61 -2.14 -2.08
N THR A 38 -5.25 -2.87 -1.02
CA THR A 38 -4.15 -2.46 -0.14
C THR A 38 -2.83 -2.43 -0.91
N GLU A 39 -2.53 -3.45 -1.70
CA GLU A 39 -1.29 -3.51 -2.49
C GLU A 39 -1.14 -2.35 -3.49
N HIS A 40 -2.18 -2.07 -4.27
CA HIS A 40 -2.19 -0.99 -5.24
C HIS A 40 -1.95 0.35 -4.55
N THR A 41 -2.73 0.60 -3.49
CA THR A 41 -2.73 1.88 -2.78
C THR A 41 -1.38 2.15 -2.11
N VAL A 42 -0.77 1.16 -1.44
CA VAL A 42 0.53 1.39 -0.78
C VAL A 42 1.67 1.63 -1.78
N LYS A 43 1.59 1.06 -2.99
CA LYS A 43 2.55 1.39 -4.06
C LYS A 43 2.39 2.84 -4.50
N LYS A 44 1.16 3.30 -4.66
CA LYS A 44 0.84 4.70 -5.00
C LYS A 44 1.26 5.69 -3.90
N VAL A 45 1.06 5.33 -2.63
CA VAL A 45 1.57 6.08 -1.47
C VAL A 45 3.09 6.24 -1.53
N GLU A 46 3.83 5.18 -1.87
CA GLU A 46 5.29 5.25 -2.02
C GLU A 46 5.71 6.10 -3.23
N GLU A 47 5.00 6.00 -4.35
CA GLU A 47 5.21 6.86 -5.54
C GLU A 47 5.04 8.34 -5.17
N GLN A 48 4.02 8.67 -4.39
CA GLN A 48 3.79 10.02 -3.89
C GLN A 48 4.90 10.47 -2.94
N ARG A 49 5.31 9.61 -2.00
CA ARG A 49 6.42 9.90 -1.07
C ARG A 49 7.71 10.21 -1.82
N LYS A 50 8.08 9.39 -2.81
CA LYS A 50 9.26 9.62 -3.67
C LYS A 50 9.16 10.92 -4.45
N THR A 51 7.97 11.25 -4.95
CA THR A 51 7.72 12.49 -5.69
C THR A 51 7.89 13.72 -4.80
N LEU A 52 7.37 13.68 -3.57
CA LEU A 52 7.54 14.76 -2.58
C LEU A 52 9.02 14.93 -2.18
N GLU A 53 9.73 13.82 -1.96
CA GLU A 53 11.16 13.84 -1.64
C GLU A 53 11.98 14.45 -2.79
N LEU A 54 11.68 14.08 -4.05
CA LEU A 54 12.35 14.66 -5.21
C LEU A 54 12.06 16.16 -5.35
N LYS A 55 10.80 16.59 -5.17
CA LYS A 55 10.42 18.01 -5.20
C LYS A 55 11.18 18.81 -4.14
N ALA A 56 11.28 18.31 -2.90
CA ALA A 56 12.04 18.96 -1.84
C ALA A 56 13.51 19.15 -2.23
N ARG A 57 14.13 18.11 -2.81
CA ARG A 57 15.53 18.20 -3.27
C ARG A 57 15.73 19.17 -4.43
N ILE A 58 14.76 19.28 -5.34
CA ILE A 58 14.81 20.28 -6.42
C ILE A 58 14.76 21.70 -5.83
N ILE A 59 13.91 21.91 -4.81
CA ILE A 59 13.83 23.20 -4.11
C ILE A 59 15.14 23.53 -3.42
N GLU A 60 15.79 22.58 -2.74
CA GLU A 60 17.12 22.78 -2.13
C GLU A 60 18.17 23.23 -3.16
N TRP A 61 18.18 22.60 -4.35
CA TRP A 61 19.07 23.00 -5.43
C TRP A 61 18.76 24.38 -5.98
N HIS A 62 17.48 24.70 -6.16
CA HIS A 62 17.06 26.03 -6.60
C HIS A 62 17.50 27.11 -5.61
N GLN A 63 17.29 26.88 -4.31
CA GLN A 63 17.71 27.80 -3.25
C GLN A 63 19.23 28.00 -3.24
N TYR A 64 20.00 26.92 -3.38
CA TYR A 64 21.47 27.01 -3.47
C TYR A 64 21.97 27.85 -4.66
N PHE A 65 21.24 27.87 -5.78
CA PHE A 65 21.61 28.70 -6.93
C PHE A 65 21.19 30.18 -6.78
N GLU A 66 20.10 30.46 -6.09
CA GLU A 66 19.57 31.82 -5.88
C GLU A 66 20.23 32.54 -4.70
N ASN A 67 20.65 31.82 -3.65
CA ASN A 67 21.29 32.41 -2.47
C ASN A 67 22.82 32.31 -2.54
N GLU A 68 23.48 33.41 -2.87
CA GLU A 68 24.96 33.51 -2.85
C GLU A 68 25.58 33.25 -1.45
N GLU A 69 24.80 33.45 -0.37
CA GLU A 69 25.25 33.20 1.01
C GLU A 69 25.20 31.71 1.41
N GLU A 70 24.47 30.87 0.67
CA GLU A 70 24.24 29.47 1.02
C GLU A 70 25.41 28.59 0.58
N LYS A 71 26.45 28.50 1.42
CA LYS A 71 27.71 27.81 1.07
C LYS A 71 27.59 26.28 0.99
N LYS A 72 26.53 25.68 1.53
CA LYS A 72 26.41 24.22 1.60
C LYS A 72 25.73 23.68 0.35
N ARG A 73 26.55 23.14 -0.56
CA ARG A 73 26.07 22.44 -1.76
C ARG A 73 25.12 21.28 -1.42
N PRO A 74 23.90 21.23 -1.99
CA PRO A 74 22.99 20.11 -1.81
C PRO A 74 23.53 18.80 -2.40
N SER A 75 22.95 17.68 -1.96
CA SER A 75 23.37 16.36 -2.45
C SER A 75 22.92 16.13 -3.89
N PRO A 76 23.78 15.56 -4.78
CA PRO A 76 23.44 15.30 -6.17
C PRO A 76 22.17 14.46 -6.33
N ILE A 77 21.23 14.93 -7.15
CA ILE A 77 20.06 14.14 -7.55
C ILE A 77 20.55 13.09 -8.55
N LYS A 78 20.64 11.84 -8.10
CA LYS A 78 20.94 10.68 -8.97
C LYS A 78 19.70 10.32 -9.79
N SER A 79 19.85 9.44 -10.78
CA SER A 79 18.73 8.86 -11.53
C SER A 79 17.58 8.48 -10.58
N PHE A 80 16.38 8.99 -10.86
CA PHE A 80 15.20 8.81 -10.03
C PHE A 80 14.11 8.07 -10.80
N VAL A 81 13.44 7.14 -10.11
CA VAL A 81 12.25 6.45 -10.60
C VAL A 81 11.22 6.49 -9.49
N CYS A 82 10.12 7.24 -9.72
CA CYS A 82 9.06 7.35 -8.72
C CYS A 82 8.21 6.09 -8.66
N GLU A 83 7.97 5.43 -9.81
CA GLU A 83 7.17 4.22 -9.93
C GLU A 83 7.64 3.10 -8.97
N THR A 84 6.67 2.35 -8.44
CA THR A 84 6.93 1.32 -7.44
C THR A 84 6.30 -0.02 -7.84
N LYS A 85 7.14 -0.98 -8.24
CA LYS A 85 6.68 -2.31 -8.69
C LYS A 85 6.36 -3.26 -7.54
N SER A 86 7.12 -3.19 -6.46
CA SER A 86 7.02 -4.06 -5.28
C SER A 86 6.32 -3.38 -4.12
N ILE A 87 5.68 -4.14 -3.23
CA ILE A 87 5.15 -3.61 -1.97
C ILE A 87 6.31 -2.94 -1.18
N PRO A 88 6.18 -1.65 -0.82
CA PRO A 88 7.22 -0.93 -0.08
C PRO A 88 7.35 -1.46 1.35
N GLN A 89 8.47 -1.15 2.00
CA GLN A 89 8.62 -1.43 3.44
C GLN A 89 7.60 -0.61 4.24
N THR A 90 6.95 -1.22 5.22
CA THR A 90 5.93 -0.58 6.07
C THR A 90 6.39 0.75 6.65
N ARG A 91 7.65 0.83 7.12
CA ARG A 91 8.25 2.06 7.66
C ARG A 91 8.26 3.23 6.68
N LEU A 92 8.31 2.96 5.37
CA LEU A 92 8.26 4.01 4.34
C LEU A 92 6.84 4.55 4.16
N ILE A 93 5.84 3.67 4.24
CA ILE A 93 4.42 4.04 4.22
C ILE A 93 4.08 4.88 5.46
N GLU A 94 4.58 4.46 6.63
CA GLU A 94 4.39 5.17 7.91
C GLU A 94 4.92 6.60 7.89
N LYS A 95 5.97 6.89 7.11
CA LYS A 95 6.48 8.27 6.97
C LYS A 95 5.44 9.22 6.38
N LEU A 96 4.54 8.72 5.53
CA LEU A 96 3.50 9.54 4.90
C LEU A 96 2.18 9.46 5.67
N LEU A 97 1.76 8.26 6.07
CA LEU A 97 0.44 8.00 6.64
C LEU A 97 0.42 8.00 8.18
N GLY A 98 1.57 7.96 8.84
CA GLY A 98 1.65 7.74 10.29
C GLY A 98 1.44 6.28 10.69
N SER A 99 0.94 6.04 11.91
CA SER A 99 0.69 4.69 12.42
C SER A 99 -0.36 3.96 11.58
N ILE A 100 -0.02 2.74 11.13
CA ILE A 100 -0.84 1.90 10.23
C ILE A 100 -0.88 0.42 10.66
N PRO A 101 -1.37 0.10 11.88
CA PRO A 101 -1.34 -1.26 12.42
C PRO A 101 -2.11 -2.28 11.58
N ALA A 102 -3.26 -1.94 10.99
CA ALA A 102 -4.06 -2.89 10.21
C ALA A 102 -3.38 -3.24 8.88
N ILE A 103 -2.89 -2.22 8.16
CA ILE A 103 -2.09 -2.40 6.94
C ILE A 103 -0.80 -3.17 7.25
N SER A 104 -0.14 -2.86 8.37
CA SER A 104 1.08 -3.56 8.81
C SER A 104 0.84 -5.04 9.06
N LYS A 105 -0.25 -5.37 9.76
CA LYS A 105 -0.67 -6.76 10.02
C LYS A 105 -0.97 -7.49 8.73
N LEU A 106 -1.65 -6.83 7.78
CA LEU A 106 -1.97 -7.40 6.49
C LEU A 106 -0.68 -7.70 5.72
N LEU A 107 0.18 -6.70 5.47
CA LEU A 107 1.35 -6.80 4.59
C LEU A 107 2.56 -7.54 5.18
N GLN A 108 2.46 -7.99 6.43
CA GLN A 108 3.54 -8.64 7.16
C GLN A 108 4.16 -9.80 6.38
N THR A 109 5.48 -9.81 6.28
CA THR A 109 6.25 -10.90 5.68
C THR A 109 6.71 -11.87 6.76
N SER A 110 6.75 -13.17 6.43
CA SER A 110 7.36 -14.15 7.33
C SER A 110 8.85 -13.84 7.55
N GLN A 111 9.25 -13.82 8.82
CA GLN A 111 10.63 -13.68 9.29
C GLN A 111 10.83 -14.61 10.50
N LYS A 112 12.07 -14.76 10.99
CA LYS A 112 12.35 -15.63 12.14
C LYS A 112 11.49 -15.23 13.35
N GLY A 113 10.54 -16.08 13.72
CA GLY A 113 9.59 -15.83 14.84
C GLY A 113 8.39 -14.95 14.49
N ILE A 114 8.20 -14.54 13.23
CA ILE A 114 7.10 -13.68 12.78
C ILE A 114 6.38 -14.36 11.61
N SER A 115 5.06 -14.54 11.74
CA SER A 115 4.23 -15.15 10.69
C SER A 115 3.84 -14.14 9.61
N GLY A 116 4.01 -14.49 8.34
CA GLY A 116 3.49 -13.74 7.19
C GLY A 116 2.09 -14.15 6.79
N LYS A 117 1.34 -14.80 7.70
CA LYS A 117 0.04 -15.48 7.52
C LYS A 117 -0.79 -14.97 6.35
N TYR A 118 -1.18 -13.69 6.38
CA TYR A 118 -2.10 -13.11 5.41
C TYR A 118 -1.45 -12.96 4.01
N ARG A 119 -0.24 -12.42 3.95
CA ARG A 119 0.52 -12.28 2.71
C ARG A 119 0.89 -13.63 2.09
N ASP A 120 1.30 -14.58 2.92
CA ASP A 120 1.70 -15.92 2.49
C ASP A 120 0.49 -16.66 1.90
N LYS A 121 -0.69 -16.55 2.53
CA LYS A 121 -1.93 -17.12 1.98
C LYS A 121 -2.31 -16.50 0.64
N ARG A 122 -2.24 -15.16 0.51
CA ARG A 122 -2.46 -14.49 -0.78
C ARG A 122 -1.52 -15.02 -1.86
N ASN A 123 -0.24 -15.18 -1.54
CA ASN A 123 0.74 -15.72 -2.49
C ASN A 123 0.43 -17.18 -2.86
N ALA A 124 0.05 -18.00 -1.88
CA ALA A 124 -0.27 -19.40 -2.12
C ALA A 124 -1.57 -19.56 -2.93
N ILE A 125 -2.57 -18.70 -2.75
CA ILE A 125 -3.72 -18.63 -3.64
C ILE A 125 -3.27 -18.27 -5.07
N ALA A 126 -2.49 -17.20 -5.23
CA ALA A 126 -2.09 -16.70 -6.54
C ALA A 126 -1.19 -17.67 -7.33
N HIS A 127 -0.30 -18.38 -6.65
CA HIS A 127 0.67 -19.28 -7.30
C HIS A 127 0.27 -20.76 -7.29
N HIS A 128 -0.57 -21.18 -6.35
CA HIS A 128 -0.88 -22.60 -6.12
C HIS A 128 -2.38 -22.89 -5.97
N ALA A 129 -3.26 -21.90 -6.18
CA ALA A 129 -4.71 -22.03 -6.02
C ALA A 129 -5.11 -22.62 -4.65
N GLU A 130 -4.35 -22.28 -3.59
CA GLU A 130 -4.55 -22.87 -2.27
C GLU A 130 -5.86 -22.43 -1.63
N LYS A 131 -6.76 -23.37 -1.38
CA LYS A 131 -8.08 -23.08 -0.80
C LYS A 131 -8.07 -22.75 0.68
N PHE A 132 -9.05 -22.00 1.15
CA PHE A 132 -9.31 -21.87 2.59
C PHE A 132 -9.78 -23.20 3.17
N LYS A 133 -9.36 -23.49 4.40
CA LYS A 133 -9.71 -24.75 5.08
C LYS A 133 -11.20 -24.84 5.41
N ASN A 134 -11.79 -23.71 5.81
CA ASN A 134 -13.20 -23.56 6.13
C ASN A 134 -13.58 -22.08 6.12
N GLU A 135 -14.88 -21.83 6.22
CA GLU A 135 -15.47 -20.49 6.20
C GLU A 135 -14.96 -19.59 7.33
N SER A 136 -14.82 -20.12 8.54
CA SER A 136 -14.30 -19.34 9.68
C SER A 136 -12.88 -18.84 9.44
N VAL A 137 -12.03 -19.65 8.82
CA VAL A 137 -10.69 -19.23 8.40
C VAL A 137 -10.81 -18.15 7.33
N TYR A 138 -11.63 -18.34 6.31
CA TYR A 138 -11.82 -17.30 5.27
C TYR A 138 -12.24 -15.95 5.89
N GLN A 139 -13.23 -15.95 6.78
CA GLN A 139 -13.73 -14.73 7.43
C GLN A 139 -12.64 -13.96 8.19
N ASP A 140 -11.70 -14.62 8.87
CA ASP A 140 -10.55 -13.94 9.51
C ASP A 140 -9.66 -13.21 8.48
N TYR A 141 -9.40 -13.83 7.33
CA TYR A 141 -8.60 -13.21 6.26
C TYR A 141 -9.36 -12.06 5.59
N LYS A 142 -10.65 -12.25 5.29
CA LYS A 142 -11.55 -11.22 4.75
C LYS A 142 -11.59 -10.00 5.66
N ASN A 143 -11.88 -10.19 6.94
CA ASN A 143 -11.99 -9.11 7.92
C ASN A 143 -10.66 -8.37 8.11
N THR A 144 -9.54 -9.08 8.07
CA THR A 144 -8.21 -8.44 8.16
C THR A 144 -7.93 -7.58 6.93
N ALA A 145 -8.32 -8.03 5.71
CA ALA A 145 -8.18 -7.22 4.51
C ALA A 145 -9.08 -5.97 4.55
N LEU A 146 -10.35 -6.13 4.95
CA LEU A 146 -11.30 -5.01 5.07
C LEU A 146 -10.82 -3.96 6.09
N ALA A 147 -10.31 -4.39 7.25
CA ALA A 147 -9.77 -3.47 8.25
C ALA A 147 -8.59 -2.64 7.72
N ALA A 148 -7.71 -3.23 6.90
CA ALA A 148 -6.61 -2.49 6.27
C ALA A 148 -7.10 -1.51 5.20
N ILE A 149 -8.14 -1.87 4.43
CA ILE A 149 -8.77 -0.98 3.43
C ILE A 149 -9.42 0.21 4.14
N GLU A 150 -10.12 -0.03 5.24
CA GLU A 150 -10.73 1.02 6.05
C GLU A 150 -9.67 1.98 6.61
N GLU A 151 -8.59 1.43 7.19
CA GLU A 151 -7.46 2.22 7.69
C GLU A 151 -6.84 3.08 6.57
N LEU A 152 -6.65 2.52 5.37
CA LEU A 152 -6.18 3.30 4.21
C LEU A 152 -7.09 4.48 3.89
N GLY A 153 -8.40 4.25 3.83
CA GLY A 153 -9.36 5.31 3.54
C GLY A 153 -9.33 6.44 4.56
N ILE A 154 -9.22 6.10 5.85
CA ILE A 154 -9.07 7.07 6.93
C ILE A 154 -7.77 7.85 6.76
N LYS A 155 -6.64 7.17 6.56
CA LYS A 155 -5.32 7.81 6.47
C LYS A 155 -5.15 8.69 5.24
N LEU A 156 -5.65 8.27 4.08
CA LEU A 156 -5.61 9.10 2.88
C LEU A 156 -6.42 10.39 3.06
N LYS A 157 -7.61 10.28 3.68
CA LYS A 157 -8.44 11.45 3.99
C LYS A 157 -7.79 12.38 5.01
N GLU A 158 -7.21 11.86 6.09
CA GLU A 158 -6.50 12.66 7.11
C GLU A 158 -5.29 13.42 6.56
N LYS A 159 -4.63 12.87 5.54
CA LYS A 159 -3.43 13.44 4.94
C LYS A 159 -3.70 14.30 3.70
N GLU A 160 -4.96 14.40 3.28
CA GLU A 160 -5.37 15.12 2.06
C GLU A 160 -4.59 14.66 0.82
N LEU A 161 -4.30 13.35 0.73
CA LEU A 161 -3.52 12.75 -0.35
C LEU A 161 -4.40 12.28 -1.49
#